data_AF-A0AAU2B4Y3-F1
#
_entry.id   AF-A0AAU2B4Y3-F1
#
_cell.length_a   1.000
_cell.length_b   1.000
_cell.length_c   1.000
_cell.angle_alpha   90.00
_cell.angle_beta   90.00
_cell.angle_gamma   90.00
#
_symmetry.space_group_name_H-M   'P 1'
#
loop_
_entity.id
_entity.type
_entity.pdbx_description
1 polymer ?
#
loop_
_entity_poly.entity_id
_entity_poly.type
_entity_poly.pdbx_seq_one_letter_code
_entity_poly.pdbx_strand_id
1 'polypeptide(L)'
;MDDADRLPEDLTELERLLMRGASTIRWVEAAERLVLQVDNLRDWLIKNHFLRMHMSASGPYAAADFAEAFDAACEILRGGSSALEASGLRRSSFSVLGVAANLCGRVQNSLRYSVHEIDDHDAQAVALAVLYAMGYMDATVDVNGNEVDGWGPNSLAYEERLSQP
;
A
#
# COMPACT_ATOMS: atom_id res chain seq x y z
N MET A 1 20.78 8.44 -14.93
CA MET A 1 19.61 7.73 -14.40
C MET A 1 19.09 6.95 -15.58
N ASP A 2 19.19 5.63 -15.53
CA ASP A 2 18.79 4.76 -16.63
C ASP A 2 17.27 4.76 -16.72
N ASP A 3 16.68 4.74 -17.93
CA ASP A 3 15.21 4.72 -18.10
C ASP A 3 14.56 3.48 -17.44
N ALA A 4 15.37 2.45 -17.14
CA ALA A 4 14.95 1.22 -16.47
C ALA A 4 14.54 1.42 -14.99
N ASP A 5 14.97 2.51 -14.34
CA ASP A 5 14.66 2.80 -12.94
C ASP A 5 13.44 3.73 -12.78
N ARG A 6 12.87 4.22 -13.88
CA ARG A 6 11.76 5.18 -13.85
C ARG A 6 10.44 4.45 -13.59
N LEU A 7 9.70 4.94 -12.61
CA LEU A 7 8.33 4.47 -12.35
C LEU A 7 7.38 4.87 -13.49
N PRO A 8 6.44 4.00 -13.89
CA PRO A 8 5.42 4.36 -14.87
C PRO A 8 4.53 5.48 -14.34
N GLU A 9 4.18 6.42 -15.22
CA GLU A 9 3.22 7.49 -14.91
C GLU A 9 1.77 6.99 -14.93
N ASP A 10 1.51 5.91 -15.68
CA ASP A 10 0.23 5.22 -15.68
C ASP A 10 0.06 4.41 -14.39
N LEU A 11 -0.93 4.79 -13.58
CA LEU A 11 -1.23 4.14 -12.30
C LEU A 11 -1.67 2.69 -12.46
N THR A 12 -2.30 2.31 -13.58
CA THR A 12 -2.68 0.92 -13.83
C THR A 12 -1.45 0.06 -14.05
N GLU A 13 -0.46 0.56 -14.79
CA GLU A 13 0.82 -0.13 -14.98
C GLU A 13 1.64 -0.17 -13.68
N LEU A 14 1.62 0.91 -12.89
CA LEU A 14 2.26 0.95 -11.58
C LEU A 14 1.66 -0.11 -10.64
N GLU A 15 0.33 -0.21 -10.57
CA GLU A 15 -0.37 -1.24 -9.79
C GLU A 15 0.04 -2.64 -10.23
N ARG A 16 0.08 -2.89 -11.55
CA ARG A 16 0.48 -4.19 -12.09
C ARG A 16 1.89 -4.60 -11.63
N LEU A 17 2.85 -3.65 -11.66
CA LEU A 17 4.24 -3.90 -11.24
C LEU A 17 4.39 -4.08 -9.72
N LEU A 18 3.59 -3.36 -8.92
CA LEU A 18 3.55 -3.52 -7.46
C LEU A 18 2.94 -4.86 -7.06
N MET A 19 1.83 -5.27 -7.68
CA MET A 19 1.21 -6.57 -7.44
C MET A 19 2.14 -7.72 -7.82
N ARG A 20 2.95 -7.53 -8.87
CA ARG A 20 4.01 -8.46 -9.22
C ARG A 20 5.08 -8.54 -8.12
N GLY A 21 5.54 -7.41 -7.60
CA GLY A 21 6.55 -7.36 -6.53
C GLY A 21 6.09 -8.03 -5.24
N ALA A 22 4.83 -7.83 -4.86
CA ALA A 22 4.22 -8.41 -3.66
C ALA A 22 4.12 -9.95 -3.68
N SER A 23 4.31 -10.60 -4.85
CA SER A 23 4.48 -12.05 -5.00
C SER A 23 3.46 -12.89 -4.22
N THR A 24 2.17 -12.57 -4.35
CA THR A 24 1.01 -13.26 -3.72
C THR A 24 0.91 -13.17 -2.20
N ILE A 25 1.74 -12.36 -1.55
CA ILE A 25 1.64 -12.14 -0.11
C ILE A 25 0.50 -11.14 0.14
N ARG A 26 -0.70 -11.64 0.48
CA ARG A 26 -1.93 -10.82 0.59
C ARG A 26 -1.82 -9.55 1.41
N TRP A 27 -1.12 -9.58 2.55
CA TRP A 27 -0.94 -8.40 3.39
C TRP A 27 0.02 -7.37 2.79
N VAL A 28 1.01 -7.82 2.00
CA VAL A 28 1.86 -6.91 1.22
C VAL A 28 1.07 -6.32 0.05
N GLU A 29 0.30 -7.13 -0.67
CA GLU A 29 -0.60 -6.63 -1.72
C GLU A 29 -1.60 -5.59 -1.19
N ALA A 30 -2.17 -5.82 0.00
CA ALA A 30 -3.05 -4.85 0.66
C ALA A 30 -2.35 -3.51 0.91
N ALA A 31 -1.12 -3.54 1.42
CA ALA A 31 -0.33 -2.36 1.69
C ALA A 31 -0.01 -1.57 0.40
N GLU A 32 0.40 -2.27 -0.65
CA GLU A 32 0.71 -1.66 -1.95
C GLU A 32 -0.55 -1.05 -2.60
N ARG A 33 -1.69 -1.73 -2.53
CA ARG A 33 -2.99 -1.18 -2.99
C ARG A 33 -3.42 0.03 -2.18
N LEU A 34 -3.23 0.00 -0.86
CA LEU A 34 -3.59 1.09 0.04
C LEU A 34 -2.85 2.38 -0.32
N VAL A 35 -1.53 2.29 -0.53
CA VAL A 35 -0.75 3.48 -0.84
C VAL A 35 -1.04 4.05 -2.21
N LEU A 36 -1.44 3.23 -3.19
CA LEU A 36 -1.89 3.72 -4.50
C LEU A 36 -3.19 4.52 -4.43
N GLN A 37 -4.09 4.17 -3.52
CA GLN A 37 -5.40 4.82 -3.34
C GLN A 37 -5.31 6.17 -2.61
N VAL A 38 -4.23 6.41 -1.86
CA VAL A 38 -4.04 7.65 -1.10
C VAL A 38 -3.02 8.53 -1.82
N ASP A 39 -3.51 9.43 -2.67
CA ASP A 39 -2.71 10.26 -3.59
C ASP A 39 -1.53 10.97 -2.90
N ASN A 40 -1.78 11.63 -1.76
CA ASN A 40 -0.73 12.35 -1.03
C ASN A 40 0.39 11.41 -0.56
N LEU A 41 0.04 10.20 -0.12
CA LEU A 41 1.01 9.20 0.31
C LEU A 41 1.79 8.64 -0.87
N ARG A 42 1.09 8.24 -1.94
CA ARG A 42 1.72 7.77 -3.19
C ARG A 42 2.74 8.76 -3.70
N ASP A 43 2.34 10.01 -3.88
CA ASP A 43 3.17 11.04 -4.47
C ASP A 43 4.37 11.35 -3.56
N TRP A 44 4.19 11.30 -2.24
CA TRP A 44 5.28 11.45 -1.28
C TRP A 44 6.28 10.28 -1.35
N LEU A 45 5.81 9.04 -1.45
CA LEU A 45 6.68 7.86 -1.59
C LEU A 45 7.50 7.90 -2.90
N ILE A 46 6.88 8.32 -4.00
CA ILE A 46 7.55 8.50 -5.30
C ILE A 46 8.61 9.60 -5.20
N LYS A 47 8.22 10.78 -4.70
CA LYS A 47 9.10 11.96 -4.59
C LYS A 47 10.33 11.70 -3.72
N ASN A 48 10.19 10.92 -2.65
CA ASN A 48 11.27 10.62 -1.72
C ASN A 48 11.99 9.29 -2.03
N HIS A 49 11.72 8.69 -3.19
CA HIS A 49 12.36 7.45 -3.64
C HIS A 49 12.16 6.26 -2.68
N PHE A 50 11.01 6.18 -2.02
CA PHE A 50 10.63 5.01 -1.22
C PHE A 50 9.84 3.98 -2.04
N LEU A 51 9.28 4.37 -3.18
CA LEU A 51 8.74 3.46 -4.17
C LEU A 51 9.76 3.32 -5.30
N ARG A 52 10.22 2.08 -5.57
CA ARG A 52 11.36 1.82 -6.45
C ARG A 52 11.07 0.73 -7.48
N MET A 53 11.70 0.85 -8.64
CA MET A 53 11.78 -0.22 -9.64
C MET A 53 12.90 -1.18 -9.27
N HIS A 54 12.65 -2.46 -9.53
CA HIS A 54 13.59 -3.54 -9.33
C HIS A 54 13.58 -4.45 -10.55
N MET A 55 14.72 -5.11 -10.82
CA MET A 55 14.84 -6.11 -11.87
C MET A 55 14.99 -7.51 -11.27
N SER A 56 14.12 -8.43 -11.64
CA SER A 56 14.24 -9.86 -11.30
C SER A 56 14.48 -10.70 -12.55
N ALA A 57 14.78 -11.99 -12.37
CA ALA A 57 14.88 -12.94 -13.47
C ALA A 57 13.59 -13.08 -14.30
N SER A 58 12.42 -12.82 -13.70
CA SER A 58 11.15 -12.86 -14.44
C SER A 58 10.84 -11.54 -15.15
N GLY A 59 11.56 -10.46 -14.83
CA GLY A 59 11.36 -9.12 -15.37
C GLY A 59 11.24 -8.05 -14.28
N PRO A 60 10.89 -6.81 -14.68
CA PRO A 60 10.79 -5.69 -13.75
C PRO A 60 9.57 -5.83 -12.84
N TYR A 61 9.71 -5.30 -11.62
CA TYR A 61 8.65 -5.13 -10.64
C TYR A 61 8.89 -3.85 -9.83
N ALA A 62 7.84 -3.34 -9.18
CA ALA A 62 7.93 -2.21 -8.27
C ALA A 62 7.70 -2.69 -6.82
N ALA A 63 8.27 -1.99 -5.86
CA ALA A 63 7.99 -2.22 -4.44
C ALA A 63 8.15 -0.92 -3.63
N ALA A 64 7.34 -0.77 -2.59
CA ALA A 64 7.51 0.28 -1.60
C ALA A 64 8.34 -0.21 -0.41
N ASP A 65 9.37 0.55 -0.03
CA ASP A 65 10.11 0.35 1.22
C ASP A 65 9.38 1.01 2.39
N PHE A 66 8.33 0.34 2.87
CA PHE A 66 7.51 0.86 3.96
C PHE A 66 8.27 1.04 5.27
N ALA A 67 9.34 0.27 5.50
CA ALA A 67 10.15 0.40 6.71
C ALA A 67 10.96 1.70 6.66
N GLU A 68 11.74 1.89 5.59
CA GLU A 68 12.55 3.09 5.38
C GLU A 68 11.66 4.35 5.33
N ALA A 69 10.54 4.28 4.62
CA ALA A 69 9.58 5.38 4.52
C ALA A 69 9.00 5.79 5.87
N PHE A 70 8.59 4.80 6.69
CA PHE A 70 7.98 5.09 7.99
C PHE A 70 9.00 5.66 8.98
N ASP A 71 10.23 5.10 9.01
CA ASP A 71 11.31 5.63 9.84
C ASP A 71 11.66 7.06 9.46
N ALA A 72 11.80 7.36 8.16
CA ALA A 72 12.04 8.71 7.67
C ALA A 72 10.92 9.68 8.07
N ALA A 73 9.65 9.27 7.93
CA ALA A 73 8.51 10.09 8.34
C ALA A 73 8.47 10.32 9.86
N CYS A 74 8.86 9.33 10.66
CA CYS A 74 8.98 9.47 12.11
C CYS A 74 10.08 10.47 12.51
N GLU A 75 11.24 10.44 11.84
CA GLU A 75 12.30 11.43 12.05
C GLU A 75 11.84 12.84 11.71
N ILE A 76 11.12 13.03 10.59
CA ILE A 76 10.54 14.33 10.22
C ILE A 76 9.54 14.78 11.30
N LEU A 77 8.68 13.88 11.76
CA LEU A 77 7.67 14.17 12.77
C LEU A 77 8.26 14.60 14.12
N ARG A 78 9.49 14.21 14.46
CA ARG A 78 10.18 14.72 15.66
C ARG A 78 10.40 16.24 15.60
N GLY A 79 10.43 16.83 14.41
CA GLY A 79 10.40 18.27 14.17
C GLY A 79 9.03 18.93 14.37
N GLY A 80 8.00 18.15 14.70
CA GLY A 80 6.62 18.58 14.89
C GLY A 80 5.76 18.49 13.62
N SER A 81 4.45 18.65 13.78
CA SER A 81 3.48 18.51 12.68
C SER A 81 3.75 19.47 11.51
N SER A 82 4.24 20.67 11.77
CA SER A 82 4.59 21.64 10.72
C SER A 82 5.75 21.16 9.84
N ALA A 83 6.70 20.40 10.39
CA ALA A 83 7.80 19.81 9.62
C ALA A 83 7.30 18.67 8.72
N LEU A 84 6.36 17.87 9.23
CA LEU A 84 5.71 16.81 8.46
C LEU A 84 4.96 17.38 7.25
N GLU A 85 4.11 18.40 7.45
CA GLU A 85 3.39 19.07 6.37
C GLU A 85 4.36 19.74 5.37
N ALA A 86 5.45 20.34 5.85
CA ALA A 86 6.48 20.93 4.97
C ALA A 86 7.21 19.89 4.09
N SER A 87 7.29 18.63 4.53
CA SER A 87 7.80 17.52 3.69
C SER A 87 6.84 17.14 2.55
N GLY A 88 5.58 17.60 2.63
CA GLY A 88 4.50 17.27 1.71
C GLY A 88 3.69 16.05 2.13
N LEU A 89 3.96 15.46 3.31
CA LEU A 89 3.17 14.36 3.86
C LEU A 89 2.16 14.91 4.87
N ARG A 90 0.88 14.67 4.63
CA ARG A 90 -0.19 15.07 5.55
C ARG A 90 -0.24 14.16 6.77
N ARG A 91 -0.81 14.66 7.87
CA ARG A 91 -1.02 13.84 9.08
C ARG A 91 -1.81 12.55 8.82
N SER A 92 -2.91 12.62 8.07
CA SER A 92 -3.70 11.44 7.69
C SER A 92 -2.86 10.43 6.90
N SER A 93 -2.12 10.90 5.89
CA SER A 93 -1.26 10.06 5.05
C SER A 93 -0.09 9.44 5.82
N PHE A 94 0.46 10.11 6.85
CA PHE A 94 1.42 9.50 7.77
C PHE A 94 0.78 8.34 8.56
N SER A 95 -0.44 8.50 9.04
CA SER A 95 -1.17 7.43 9.74
C SER A 95 -1.49 6.26 8.81
N VAL A 96 -1.88 6.52 7.55
CA VAL A 96 -2.03 5.49 6.51
C VAL A 96 -0.71 4.77 6.23
N LEU A 97 0.42 5.47 6.15
CA LEU A 97 1.74 4.86 6.00
C LEU A 97 2.06 3.91 7.16
N GLY A 98 1.69 4.30 8.39
CA GLY A 98 1.81 3.42 9.56
C GLY A 98 0.97 2.15 9.43
N VAL A 99 -0.23 2.23 8.85
CA VAL A 99 -1.06 1.04 8.54
C VAL A 99 -0.38 0.15 7.51
N ALA A 100 0.09 0.72 6.39
CA ALA A 100 0.76 -0.03 5.33
C ALA A 100 2.03 -0.74 5.85
N ALA A 101 2.84 -0.04 6.65
CA ALA A 101 4.02 -0.60 7.29
C ALA A 101 3.67 -1.72 8.29
N ASN A 102 2.54 -1.60 9.00
CA ASN A 102 2.06 -2.64 9.90
C ASN A 102 1.60 -3.90 9.15
N LEU A 103 0.82 -3.74 8.07
CA LEU A 103 0.39 -4.85 7.21
C LEU A 103 1.59 -5.64 6.66
N CYS A 104 2.68 -4.94 6.31
CA CYS A 104 3.93 -5.57 5.88
C CYS A 104 4.79 -6.16 7.01
N GLY A 105 4.32 -6.15 8.26
CA GLY A 105 5.04 -6.65 9.44
C GLY A 105 6.27 -5.81 9.82
N ARG A 106 6.38 -4.58 9.31
CA ARG A 106 7.54 -3.68 9.53
C ARG A 106 7.39 -2.82 10.77
N VAL A 107 6.16 -2.55 11.19
CA VAL A 107 5.85 -1.77 12.40
C VAL A 107 4.81 -2.52 13.23
N GLN A 108 5.00 -2.61 14.55
CA GLN A 108 4.06 -3.28 15.46
C GLN A 108 3.27 -2.28 16.30
N ASN A 109 2.62 -1.31 15.65
CA ASN A 109 1.76 -0.35 16.33
C ASN A 109 0.28 -0.69 16.14
N SER A 110 -0.48 -0.72 17.25
CA SER A 110 -1.92 -0.93 17.16
C SER A 110 -2.60 0.23 16.44
N LEU A 111 -3.44 -0.08 15.45
CA LEU A 111 -4.25 0.88 14.70
C LEU A 111 -5.06 1.83 15.59
N ARG A 112 -5.41 1.41 16.81
CA ARG A 112 -6.13 2.23 17.80
C ARG A 112 -5.44 3.56 18.11
N TYR A 113 -4.12 3.63 17.93
CA TYR A 113 -3.33 4.82 18.22
C TYR A 113 -3.30 5.83 17.07
N SER A 114 -3.68 5.42 15.85
CA SER A 114 -3.53 6.25 14.65
C SER A 114 -4.86 6.49 13.94
N VAL A 115 -5.90 5.68 14.22
CA VAL A 115 -7.18 5.73 13.53
C VAL A 115 -7.91 7.07 13.64
N HIS A 116 -7.70 7.80 14.74
CA HIS A 116 -8.31 9.11 14.96
C HIS A 116 -7.66 10.23 14.14
N GLU A 117 -6.51 9.96 13.52
CA GLU A 117 -5.79 10.92 12.67
C GLU A 117 -6.01 10.65 11.19
N ILE A 118 -6.76 9.60 10.83
CA ILE A 118 -7.09 9.24 9.45
C ILE A 118 -8.41 9.92 9.09
N ASP A 119 -8.39 10.73 8.03
CA ASP A 119 -9.57 11.42 7.52
C ASP A 119 -10.57 10.44 6.90
N ASP A 120 -11.87 10.78 6.87
CA ASP A 120 -12.96 9.90 6.40
C ASP A 120 -12.70 9.30 5.01
N HIS A 121 -12.09 10.07 4.10
CA HIS A 121 -11.74 9.61 2.76
C HIS A 121 -10.70 8.48 2.77
N ASP A 122 -9.63 8.65 3.56
CA ASP A 122 -8.53 7.68 3.67
C ASP A 122 -8.95 6.47 4.54
N ALA A 123 -9.87 6.67 5.48
CA ALA A 123 -10.38 5.63 6.37
C ALA A 123 -11.07 4.49 5.59
N GLN A 124 -11.79 4.84 4.51
CA GLN A 124 -12.38 3.84 3.62
C GLN A 124 -11.29 2.98 2.95
N ALA A 125 -10.26 3.59 2.38
CA ALA A 125 -9.15 2.86 1.75
C ALA A 125 -8.44 1.94 2.74
N VAL A 126 -8.20 2.43 3.97
CA VAL A 126 -7.61 1.65 5.07
C VAL A 126 -8.50 0.45 5.42
N ALA A 127 -9.81 0.64 5.56
CA ALA A 127 -10.74 -0.45 5.88
C ALA A 127 -10.73 -1.52 4.78
N LEU A 128 -10.80 -1.13 3.50
CA LEU A 128 -10.75 -2.06 2.37
C LEU A 128 -9.43 -2.84 2.35
N ALA A 129 -8.29 -2.19 2.61
CA ALA A 129 -7.00 -2.86 2.67
C ALA A 129 -6.91 -3.87 3.83
N VAL A 130 -7.44 -3.53 5.01
CA VAL A 130 -7.49 -4.46 6.15
C VAL A 130 -8.38 -5.66 5.82
N LEU A 131 -9.55 -5.46 5.23
CA LEU A 131 -10.44 -6.56 4.82
C LEU A 131 -9.78 -7.48 3.80
N TYR A 132 -9.12 -6.90 2.79
CA TYR A 132 -8.35 -7.65 1.80
C TYR A 132 -7.24 -8.49 2.46
N ALA A 133 -6.45 -7.89 3.36
CA ALA A 133 -5.40 -8.58 4.09
C ALA A 133 -5.93 -9.76 4.92
N MET A 134 -7.14 -9.62 5.45
CA MET A 134 -7.85 -10.66 6.22
C MET A 134 -8.48 -11.75 5.34
N GLY A 135 -8.46 -11.62 4.01
CA GLY A 135 -8.96 -12.60 3.05
C GLY A 135 -10.32 -12.27 2.45
N TYR A 136 -10.93 -11.13 2.78
CA TYR A 136 -12.17 -10.65 2.14
C TYR A 136 -11.80 -9.86 0.89
N MET A 137 -11.58 -10.56 -0.23
CA MET A 137 -10.97 -9.99 -1.44
C MET A 137 -11.89 -9.05 -2.22
N ASP A 138 -13.20 -9.16 -2.05
CA ASP A 138 -14.19 -8.19 -2.51
C ASP A 138 -14.30 -6.96 -1.60
N ALA A 139 -13.60 -6.98 -0.47
CA ALA A 139 -13.70 -6.02 0.61
C ALA A 139 -15.15 -5.77 1.09
N THR A 140 -16.03 -6.77 0.93
CA THR A 140 -17.35 -6.79 1.54
C THR A 140 -17.28 -7.63 2.81
N VAL A 141 -17.75 -7.05 3.92
CA VAL A 141 -17.94 -7.81 5.17
C VAL A 141 -19.35 -8.38 5.14
N ASP A 142 -19.64 -9.28 4.21
CA ASP A 142 -20.77 -10.18 4.43
C ASP A 142 -20.22 -11.46 5.08
N VAL A 143 -20.37 -11.53 6.40
CA VAL A 143 -19.94 -12.65 7.24
C VAL A 143 -20.68 -13.95 6.84
N ASN A 144 -21.75 -13.86 6.04
CA ASN A 144 -22.47 -14.97 5.42
C ASN A 144 -22.64 -14.80 3.88
N GLY A 145 -21.77 -14.00 3.25
CA GLY A 145 -21.97 -13.49 1.90
C GLY A 145 -21.67 -14.46 0.78
N ASN A 146 -22.68 -15.25 0.45
CA ASN A 146 -22.98 -15.79 -0.88
C ASN A 146 -21.77 -16.12 -1.76
N GLU A 147 -21.22 -17.31 -1.50
CA GLU A 147 -20.63 -18.17 -2.51
C GLU A 147 -21.63 -18.37 -3.65
N VAL A 148 -21.55 -17.57 -4.71
CA VAL A 148 -22.24 -17.91 -5.96
C VAL A 148 -21.30 -17.82 -7.17
N ASP A 149 -20.28 -16.96 -7.18
CA ASP A 149 -19.21 -16.96 -8.20
C ASP A 149 -17.94 -16.22 -7.71
N GLY A 150 -17.01 -16.94 -7.06
CA GLY A 150 -15.69 -16.41 -6.65
C GLY A 150 -15.68 -15.48 -5.43
N TRP A 151 -14.48 -15.13 -4.93
CA TRP A 151 -14.29 -14.26 -3.74
C TRP A 151 -14.22 -12.77 -4.11
N GLY A 152 -14.76 -12.37 -5.27
CA GLY A 152 -14.77 -11.00 -5.78
C GLY A 152 -13.76 -10.66 -6.88
N PRO A 153 -13.79 -9.42 -7.42
CA PRO A 153 -12.96 -9.02 -8.55
C PRO A 153 -11.44 -9.12 -8.27
N ASN A 154 -11.02 -8.90 -7.03
CA ASN A 154 -9.60 -9.06 -6.68
C ASN A 154 -9.21 -10.54 -6.48
N SER A 155 -10.16 -11.44 -6.25
CA SER A 155 -9.86 -12.87 -6.12
C SER A 155 -9.51 -13.50 -7.45
N LEU A 156 -10.24 -13.15 -8.51
CA LEU A 156 -9.93 -13.60 -9.86
C LEU A 156 -8.53 -13.16 -10.27
N ALA A 157 -8.19 -11.88 -10.03
CA ALA A 157 -6.85 -11.36 -10.31
C ALA A 157 -5.76 -12.04 -9.45
N TYR A 158 -6.06 -12.38 -8.19
CA TYR A 158 -5.14 -13.09 -7.30
C TYR A 158 -4.94 -14.55 -7.71
N GLU A 159 -6.01 -15.26 -8.04
CA GLU A 159 -6.00 -16.65 -8.53
C GLU A 159 -5.29 -16.75 -9.89
N GLU A 160 -5.53 -15.81 -10.81
CA GLU A 160 -4.81 -15.71 -12.08
C GLU A 160 -3.29 -15.60 -11.84
N ARG A 161 -2.85 -14.76 -10.88
CA ARG A 161 -1.42 -14.64 -10.53
C ARG A 161 -0.86 -15.93 -9.95
N LEU A 162 -1.61 -16.66 -9.11
CA LEU A 162 -1.19 -17.96 -8.57
C LEU A 162 -1.12 -19.06 -9.64
N SER A 163 -1.92 -18.94 -10.70
CA SER A 163 -1.98 -19.91 -11.80
C SER A 163 -0.91 -19.69 -12.87
N GLN A 164 -0.18 -18.57 -12.84
CA GLN A 164 0.92 -18.29 -13.75
C GLN A 164 2.21 -19.00 -13.27
N PRO A 165 2.89 -19.77 -14.14
CA PRO A 165 4.07 -20.55 -13.79
C PRO A 165 5.32 -19.72 -13.48
#